data_AF-W0DGN9-F1
#
_entry.id   AF-W0DGN9-F1
#
_cell.length_a   1.000
_cell.length_b   1.000
_cell.length_c   1.000
_cell.angle_alpha   90.00
_cell.angle_beta   90.00
_cell.angle_gamma   90.00
#
_symmetry.space_group_name_H-M   'P 1'
#
loop_
_entity.id
_entity.type
_entity.pdbx_description
1 polymer ?
#
loop_
_entity_poly.entity_id
_entity_poly.type
_entity_poly.pdbx_seq_one_letter_code
_entity_poly.pdbx_strand_id
1 'polypeptide(L)'
;MFERLILSLYTGTLFSIVFLVAPILLRTEKDKNLAGRFYGRILWRFYKLAFFTLLFYLLIADEKVYALLLMVGLALNVGLSFYLKNLKRELGDIDQIDYNHPKRIKFRRLSLLSTALLFINFLLSTFILIKTFGGADGV
;
A
#
# COMPACT_ATOMS: atom_id res chain seq x y z
N MET A 1 15.83 -14.23 -13.92
CA MET A 1 16.17 -12.80 -14.13
C MET A 1 14.93 -11.90 -14.18
N PHE A 2 13.95 -12.18 -15.06
CA PHE A 2 12.71 -11.39 -15.17
C PHE A 2 11.87 -11.38 -13.88
N GLU A 3 11.74 -12.53 -13.21
CA GLU A 3 11.05 -12.62 -11.92
C GLU A 3 11.60 -11.61 -10.89
N ARG A 4 12.92 -11.58 -10.71
CA ARG A 4 13.62 -10.66 -9.80
C ARG A 4 13.31 -9.21 -10.13
N LEU A 5 13.27 -8.86 -11.41
CA LEU A 5 12.98 -7.50 -11.87
C LEU A 5 11.55 -7.09 -11.52
N ILE A 6 10.57 -7.96 -11.77
CA ILE A 6 9.16 -7.68 -11.44
C ILE A 6 8.98 -7.54 -9.93
N LEU A 7 9.55 -8.45 -9.14
CA LEU A 7 9.46 -8.37 -7.68
C LEU A 7 10.17 -7.13 -7.14
N SER A 8 11.34 -6.78 -7.68
CA SER A 8 12.06 -5.56 -7.31
C SER A 8 11.28 -4.29 -7.65
N LEU A 9 10.59 -4.25 -8.81
CA LEU A 9 9.72 -3.15 -9.19
C LEU A 9 8.53 -3.03 -8.22
N TYR A 10 7.92 -4.16 -7.85
CA TYR A 10 6.84 -4.20 -6.87
C TYR A 10 7.31 -3.72 -5.49
N THR A 11 8.44 -4.21 -5.00
CA THR A 11 9.02 -3.79 -3.71
C THR A 11 9.43 -2.32 -3.72
N GLY A 12 10.04 -1.81 -4.80
CA GLY A 12 10.45 -0.41 -4.93
C GLY A 12 9.26 0.56 -5.01
N THR A 13 8.17 0.16 -5.68
CA THR A 13 6.94 0.95 -5.70
C THR A 13 6.25 0.96 -4.33
N LEU A 14 6.23 -0.16 -3.61
CA LEU A 14 5.77 -0.22 -2.21
C LEU A 14 6.62 0.68 -1.31
N PHE A 15 7.94 0.63 -1.42
CA PHE A 15 8.86 1.52 -0.70
C PHE A 15 8.50 2.99 -0.94
N SER A 16 8.31 3.37 -2.20
CA SER A 16 7.95 4.74 -2.59
C SER A 16 6.64 5.18 -1.95
N ILE A 17 5.62 4.32 -1.93
CA ILE A 17 4.34 4.64 -1.28
C ILE A 17 4.49 4.80 0.23
N VAL A 18 5.18 3.86 0.89
CA VAL A 18 5.27 3.80 2.35
C VAL A 18 6.18 4.89 2.93
N PHE A 19 7.33 5.14 2.30
CA PHE A 19 8.38 6.01 2.87
C PHE A 19 8.46 7.40 2.24
N LEU A 20 7.95 7.59 1.02
CA LEU A 20 7.98 8.89 0.35
C LEU A 20 6.58 9.51 0.33
N VAL A 21 5.63 8.84 -0.30
CA VAL A 21 4.31 9.43 -0.57
C VAL A 21 3.48 9.58 0.70
N ALA A 22 3.34 8.51 1.51
CA ALA A 22 2.51 8.54 2.71
C ALA A 22 3.03 9.55 3.76
N PRO A 23 4.33 9.62 4.09
CA PRO A 23 4.82 10.57 5.08
C PRO A 23 4.67 12.02 4.64
N ILE A 24 4.92 12.33 3.36
CA ILE A 24 4.78 13.70 2.83
C ILE A 24 3.31 14.14 2.88
N LEU A 25 2.38 13.30 2.41
CA LEU A 25 0.98 13.71 2.26
C LEU A 25 0.16 13.59 3.56
N LEU A 26 0.43 12.58 4.39
CA LEU A 26 -0.38 12.33 5.59
C LEU A 26 0.08 13.14 6.82
N ARG A 27 1.32 13.62 6.83
CA ARG A 27 1.84 14.49 7.91
C ARG A 27 1.66 15.98 7.64
N THR A 28 1.11 16.36 6.49
CA THR A 28 0.78 17.77 6.23
C THR A 28 -0.36 18.21 7.16
N GLU A 29 -0.14 19.30 7.89
CA GLU A 29 -1.14 19.88 8.82
C GLU A 29 -2.14 20.81 8.12
N LYS A 30 -1.69 21.49 7.05
CA LYS A 30 -2.52 22.35 6.21
C LYS A 30 -3.24 21.52 5.14
N ASP A 31 -4.49 21.88 4.83
CA ASP A 31 -5.29 21.27 3.77
C ASP A 31 -5.31 19.73 3.81
N LYS A 32 -5.47 19.15 5.00
CA LYS A 32 -5.38 17.70 5.23
C LYS A 32 -6.43 16.94 4.44
N ASN A 33 -7.60 17.54 4.20
CA ASN A 33 -8.60 16.96 3.32
C ASN A 33 -8.09 16.81 1.88
N LEU A 34 -7.45 17.87 1.34
CA LEU A 34 -6.87 17.86 0.00
C LEU A 34 -5.72 16.87 -0.10
N ALA A 35 -4.80 16.87 0.86
CA ALA A 35 -3.68 15.95 0.91
C ALA A 35 -4.16 14.49 0.95
N GLY A 36 -5.19 14.18 1.76
CA GLY A 36 -5.80 12.87 1.80
C GLY A 36 -6.51 12.47 0.49
N ARG A 37 -7.13 13.42 -0.23
CA ARG A 37 -7.68 13.16 -1.58
C ARG A 37 -6.58 12.85 -2.58
N PHE A 38 -5.46 13.58 -2.52
CA PHE A 38 -4.32 13.37 -3.40
C PHE A 38 -3.66 12.01 -3.14
N TYR A 39 -3.40 11.68 -1.88
CA TYR A 39 -2.92 10.36 -1.47
C TYR A 39 -3.82 9.24 -1.97
N GLY A 40 -5.14 9.36 -1.77
CA GLY A 40 -6.10 8.38 -2.26
C GLY A 40 -6.03 8.19 -3.78
N ARG A 41 -5.86 9.25 -4.57
CA ARG A 41 -5.70 9.15 -6.04
C ARG A 41 -4.43 8.40 -6.43
N ILE A 42 -3.31 8.70 -5.77
CA ILE A 42 -2.04 7.98 -6.00
C ILE A 42 -2.23 6.51 -5.66
N LEU A 43 -2.84 6.22 -4.52
CA LEU A 43 -3.02 4.87 -4.03
C LEU A 43 -3.91 4.02 -4.96
N TRP A 44 -4.98 4.59 -5.53
CA TRP A 44 -5.80 3.91 -6.52
C TRP A 44 -5.06 3.60 -7.83
N ARG A 45 -4.13 4.46 -8.26
CA ARG A 45 -3.27 4.19 -9.42
C ARG A 45 -2.25 3.11 -9.09
N PHE A 46 -1.63 3.21 -7.91
CA PHE A 46 -0.72 2.19 -7.39
C PHE A 46 -1.39 0.81 -7.36
N TYR A 47 -2.61 0.67 -6.82
CA TYR A 47 -3.28 -0.63 -6.77
C TYR A 47 -3.49 -1.30 -8.12
N LYS A 48 -3.81 -0.52 -9.17
CA LYS A 48 -3.93 -1.07 -10.52
C LYS A 48 -2.58 -1.59 -11.01
N LEU A 49 -1.53 -0.79 -10.89
CA LEU A 49 -0.18 -1.16 -11.32
C LEU A 49 0.35 -2.36 -10.51
N ALA A 50 0.19 -2.32 -9.20
CA ALA A 50 0.55 -3.39 -8.27
C ALA A 50 -0.15 -4.70 -8.60
N PHE A 51 -1.45 -4.65 -8.91
CA PHE A 51 -2.22 -5.85 -9.29
C PHE A 51 -1.65 -6.49 -10.56
N PHE A 52 -1.44 -5.71 -11.63
CA PHE A 52 -0.86 -6.26 -12.85
C PHE A 52 0.57 -6.76 -12.64
N THR A 53 1.38 -6.03 -11.86
CA THR A 53 2.75 -6.44 -11.53
C THR A 53 2.76 -7.79 -10.81
N LEU A 54 1.90 -7.98 -9.80
CA LEU A 54 1.78 -9.25 -9.10
C LEU A 54 1.14 -10.35 -9.94
N LEU A 55 0.23 -10.01 -10.85
CA LEU A 55 -0.35 -10.97 -11.78
C LEU A 55 0.73 -11.50 -12.74
N PHE A 56 1.56 -10.61 -13.29
CA PHE A 56 2.71 -11.03 -14.11
C PHE A 56 3.70 -11.86 -13.30
N TYR A 57 4.01 -11.44 -12.06
CA TYR A 57 4.86 -12.22 -11.15
C TYR A 57 4.29 -13.64 -10.92
N LEU A 58 2.98 -13.77 -10.67
CA LEU A 58 2.31 -15.07 -10.48
C LEU A 58 2.43 -15.99 -11.71
N LEU A 59 2.42 -15.41 -12.92
CA LEU A 59 2.51 -16.18 -14.16
C LEU A 59 3.93 -16.72 -14.42
N ILE A 60 4.96 -15.99 -13.99
CA ILE A 60 6.36 -16.31 -14.32
C ILE A 60 7.18 -16.88 -13.16
N ALA A 61 6.73 -16.72 -11.91
CA ALA A 61 7.47 -17.18 -10.73
C ALA A 61 7.35 -18.69 -10.54
N ASP A 62 8.45 -19.32 -10.16
CA ASP A 62 8.50 -20.74 -9.83
C ASP A 62 7.70 -21.01 -8.53
N GLU A 63 7.90 -20.18 -7.50
CA GLU A 63 7.19 -20.28 -6.22
C GLU A 63 5.93 -19.39 -6.19
N LYS A 64 4.87 -19.84 -6.87
CA LYS A 64 3.57 -19.13 -6.96
C LYS A 64 2.94 -18.78 -5.61
N VAL A 65 3.28 -19.52 -4.55
CA VAL A 65 2.79 -19.26 -3.18
C VAL A 65 3.15 -17.85 -2.72
N TYR A 66 4.36 -17.36 -3.03
CA TYR A 66 4.75 -16.00 -2.67
C TYR A 66 3.95 -14.94 -3.41
N ALA A 67 3.68 -15.17 -4.71
CA ALA A 67 2.85 -14.27 -5.50
C ALA A 67 1.42 -14.20 -4.93
N LEU A 68 0.82 -15.35 -4.61
CA LEU A 68 -0.50 -15.41 -3.99
C LEU A 68 -0.54 -14.67 -2.65
N LEU A 69 0.47 -14.86 -1.80
CA LEU A 69 0.56 -14.20 -0.51
C LEU A 69 0.62 -12.67 -0.64
N LEU A 70 1.43 -12.15 -1.57
CA LEU A 70 1.49 -10.71 -1.87
C LEU A 70 0.18 -10.18 -2.46
N MET A 71 -0.50 -10.98 -3.29
CA MET A 71 -1.81 -10.63 -3.86
C MET A 71 -2.89 -10.55 -2.78
N VAL A 72 -2.89 -11.46 -1.80
CA VAL A 72 -3.80 -11.37 -0.64
C VAL A 72 -3.53 -10.10 0.15
N GLY A 73 -2.27 -9.77 0.42
CA GLY A 73 -1.88 -8.52 1.09
C GLY A 73 -2.33 -7.27 0.31
N LEU A 74 -2.26 -7.31 -1.02
CA LEU A 74 -2.77 -6.24 -1.88
C LEU A 74 -4.29 -6.15 -1.85
N ALA A 75 -5.00 -7.28 -1.95
CA ALA A 75 -6.47 -7.33 -1.93
C ALA A 75 -7.04 -6.82 -0.61
N LEU A 76 -6.45 -7.20 0.52
CA LEU A 76 -6.82 -6.66 1.85
C LEU A 76 -6.65 -5.14 1.92
N ASN A 77 -5.55 -4.62 1.38
CA ASN A 77 -5.31 -3.18 1.28
C ASN A 77 -6.35 -2.48 0.40
N VAL A 78 -6.67 -3.03 -0.76
CA VAL A 78 -7.68 -2.49 -1.67
C VAL A 78 -9.06 -2.45 -1.01
N GLY A 79 -9.45 -3.55 -0.34
CA GLY A 79 -10.72 -3.63 0.38
C GLY A 79 -10.82 -2.57 1.50
N LEU A 80 -9.78 -2.43 2.31
CA LEU A 80 -9.74 -1.42 3.36
C LEU A 80 -9.74 0.01 2.79
N SER A 81 -9.03 0.26 1.70
CA SER A 81 -9.04 1.55 1.01
C SER A 81 -10.40 1.88 0.39
N PHE A 82 -11.13 0.89 -0.10
CA PHE A 82 -12.50 1.07 -0.56
C PHE A 82 -13.43 1.45 0.60
N TYR A 83 -13.30 0.77 1.74
CA TYR A 83 -14.04 1.12 2.96
C TYR A 83 -13.73 2.55 3.44
N LEU A 84 -12.45 2.92 3.47
CA LEU A 84 -12.00 4.28 3.80
C LEU A 84 -12.56 5.34 2.85
N LYS A 85 -12.63 5.03 1.54
CA LYS A 85 -13.21 5.94 0.54
C LYS A 85 -14.68 6.22 0.82
N ASN A 86 -15.45 5.20 1.17
CA ASN A 86 -16.86 5.35 1.50
C ASN A 86 -17.05 6.13 2.81
N LEU A 87 -16.27 5.78 3.84
CA LEU A 87 -16.28 6.51 5.11
C LEU A 87 -15.91 7.99 4.93
N LYS A 88 -14.94 8.30 4.06
CA LYS A 88 -14.57 9.68 3.73
C LYS A 88 -15.70 10.43 3.02
N ARG A 89 -16.45 9.76 2.12
CA ARG A 89 -17.61 10.37 1.44
C ARG A 89 -18.71 10.76 2.43
N GLU A 90 -18.96 9.90 3.42
CA GLU A 90 -19.92 10.18 4.51
C GLU A 90 -19.44 11.30 5.45
N LEU A 91 -18.13 11.39 5.69
CA LEU A 91 -17.53 12.43 6.51
C LEU A 91 -17.51 13.81 5.83
N GLY A 92 -17.40 13.87 4.50
CA GLY A 92 -17.24 15.14 3.80
C GLY A 92 -15.87 15.77 4.08
N ASP A 93 -15.85 17.06 4.43
CA ASP A 93 -14.61 17.76 4.73
C ASP A 93 -14.13 17.50 6.16
N ILE A 94 -13.04 16.73 6.28
CA ILE A 94 -12.44 16.37 7.57
C ILE A 94 -11.81 17.55 8.32
N ASP A 95 -11.57 18.67 7.63
CA ASP A 95 -11.00 19.88 8.22
C ASP A 95 -12.08 20.71 8.92
N GLN A 96 -13.36 20.49 8.57
CA GLN A 96 -14.52 21.13 9.21
C GLN A 96 -15.05 20.35 10.43
N ILE A 97 -14.56 19.13 10.66
CA ILE A 97 -15.02 18.25 11.73
C ILE A 97 -14.04 18.28 12.89
N ASP A 98 -14.56 18.40 14.11
CA ASP A 98 -13.74 18.38 15.33
C ASP A 98 -12.79 17.17 15.38
N TYR A 99 -11.58 17.39 15.90
CA TYR A 99 -10.52 16.39 15.93
C TYR A 99 -10.89 15.15 16.74
N ASN A 100 -11.70 15.31 17.78
CA ASN A 100 -12.14 14.26 18.67
C ASN A 100 -13.48 13.63 18.26
N HIS A 101 -14.07 14.07 17.14
CA HIS A 101 -15.31 13.49 16.64
C HIS A 101 -15.13 11.98 16.36
N PRO A 102 -16.03 11.10 16.83
CA PRO A 102 -15.84 9.64 16.79
C PRO A 102 -15.63 9.09 15.38
N LYS A 103 -16.34 9.67 14.38
CA LYS A 103 -16.15 9.29 12.96
C LYS A 103 -14.75 9.63 12.43
N ARG A 104 -14.16 10.77 12.86
CA ARG A 104 -12.82 11.21 12.45
C ARG A 104 -11.74 10.33 13.10
N ILE A 105 -11.92 9.95 14.36
CA ILE A 105 -11.04 8.99 15.06
C ILE A 105 -11.06 7.63 14.36
N LYS A 106 -12.27 7.11 14.05
CA LYS A 106 -12.43 5.84 13.31
C LYS A 106 -11.72 5.89 11.96
N PHE A 107 -11.93 6.96 11.19
CA PHE A 107 -11.25 7.17 9.91
C PHE A 107 -9.72 7.19 10.06
N ARG A 108 -9.18 7.90 11.06
CA ARG A 108 -7.74 7.95 11.33
C ARG A 108 -7.17 6.57 11.66
N ARG A 109 -7.83 5.80 12.53
CA ARG A 109 -7.39 4.43 12.90
C ARG A 109 -7.35 3.52 11.68
N LEU A 110 -8.37 3.56 10.83
CA LEU A 110 -8.42 2.77 9.60
C LEU A 110 -7.38 3.21 8.57
N SER A 111 -7.11 4.51 8.46
CA SER A 111 -6.06 5.04 7.59
C SER A 111 -4.67 4.57 8.03
N LEU A 112 -4.43 4.54 9.34
CA LEU A 112 -3.19 3.98 9.91
C LEU A 112 -3.10 2.48 9.64
N LEU A 113 -4.19 1.73 9.81
CA LEU A 113 -4.25 0.30 9.52
C LEU A 113 -3.94 0.02 8.03
N SER A 114 -4.50 0.80 7.10
CA SER A 114 -4.20 0.65 5.67
C SER A 114 -2.73 0.93 5.37
N THR A 115 -2.15 1.95 5.98
CA THR A 115 -0.73 2.25 5.81
C THR A 115 0.15 1.15 6.41
N ALA A 116 -0.23 0.60 7.57
CA ALA A 116 0.45 -0.52 8.20
C ALA A 116 0.38 -1.80 7.34
N LEU A 117 -0.77 -2.09 6.72
CA LEU A 117 -0.91 -3.23 5.80
C LEU A 117 -0.02 -3.06 4.56
N LEU A 118 0.11 -1.86 3.99
CA LEU A 118 1.08 -1.61 2.91
C LEU A 118 2.51 -1.84 3.37
N PHE A 119 2.85 -1.40 4.59
CA PHE A 119 4.17 -1.62 5.17
C PHE A 119 4.46 -3.11 5.42
N ILE A 120 3.50 -3.88 5.93
CA ILE A 120 3.63 -5.33 6.07
C ILE A 120 3.87 -5.97 4.70
N ASN A 121 3.11 -5.56 3.68
CA ASN A 121 3.28 -6.07 2.32
C ASN A 121 4.65 -5.70 1.74
N PHE A 122 5.18 -4.52 2.07
CA PHE A 122 6.54 -4.11 1.76
C PHE A 122 7.58 -5.02 2.41
N LEU A 123 7.50 -5.23 3.73
CA LEU A 123 8.41 -6.13 4.46
C LEU A 123 8.38 -7.54 3.88
N LEU A 124 7.19 -8.05 3.59
CA LEU A 124 7.00 -9.36 3.02
C LEU A 124 7.62 -9.48 1.62
N SER A 125 7.38 -8.50 0.75
CA SER A 125 7.97 -8.47 -0.59
C SER A 125 9.50 -8.40 -0.53
N THR A 126 10.05 -7.66 0.44
CA THR A 126 11.50 -7.51 0.66
C THR A 126 12.09 -8.83 1.15
N PHE A 127 11.42 -9.49 2.10
CA PHE A 127 11.82 -10.81 2.59
C PHE A 127 11.85 -11.84 1.46
N ILE A 128 10.80 -11.89 0.62
CA ILE A 128 10.76 -12.79 -0.54
C ILE A 128 11.89 -12.46 -1.51
N LEU A 129 12.12 -11.17 -1.80
CA LEU A 129 13.21 -10.75 -2.69
C LEU A 129 14.59 -11.20 -2.19
N ILE A 130 14.86 -11.05 -0.88
CA ILE A 130 16.11 -11.49 -0.25
C ILE A 130 16.21 -13.02 -0.23
N LYS A 131 15.13 -13.72 0.13
CA LYS A 131 15.13 -15.19 0.20
C LYS A 131 15.35 -15.82 -1.17
N THR A 132 14.67 -15.32 -2.20
CA THR A 132 14.69 -15.92 -3.53
C THR A 132 15.91 -15.47 -4.35
N PHE A 133 16.45 -14.27 -4.10
CA PHE A 133 17.51 -13.70 -4.95
C PHE A 133 18.73 -13.14 -4.20
N GLY A 134 18.70 -13.06 -2.88
CA GLY A 134 19.83 -12.65 -2.04
C GLY A 134 20.63 -13.81 -1.47
N GLY A 135 20.15 -15.06 -1.62
CA GLY A 135 20.74 -16.26 -1.01
C GLY A 135 21.52 -17.19 -1.94
N ALA A 136 22.18 -16.68 -2.98
CA ALA A 136 22.96 -17.53 -3.90
C ALA A 136 24.17 -16.83 -4.54
N ASP A 137 24.94 -16.04 -3.77
CA ASP A 137 26.34 -15.67 -4.07
C ASP A 137 27.00 -15.01 -2.84
N GLY A 138 27.29 -15.79 -1.78
CA GLY A 138 28.16 -15.28 -0.70
C GLY A 138 27.92 -15.81 0.72
N VAL A 139 28.13 -17.12 0.92
CA VAL A 139 29.05 -17.67 1.96
C VAL A 139 29.71 -18.90 1.34
#